data_AF-M2SYU2-F1
#
_entry.id   AF-M2SYU2-F1
#
_cell.length_a   1.000
_cell.length_b   1.000
_cell.length_c   1.000
_cell.angle_alpha   90.00
_cell.angle_beta   90.00
_cell.angle_gamma   90.00
#
_symmetry.space_group_name_H-M   'P 1'
#
loop_
_entity.id
_entity.type
_entity.pdbx_description
1 polymer ?
#
loop_
_entity_poly.entity_id
_entity_poly.type
_entity_poly.pdbx_seq_one_letter_code
_entity_poly.pdbx_strand_id
1 'polypeptide(L)'
;MSCEATKAPSPSTAETLKSLQKRITALCIRIATARANYREKLPLNHTTWTREDAVSTDLNQLQIDLEDEWINIQGESLELKMVWVDFVEAVYADLSTFYEGGC
;
A
#
# COMPACT_ATOMS: atom_id res chain seq x y z
N MET A 1 -24.26 -21.97 25.49
CA MET A 1 -23.19 -21.75 24.50
C MET A 1 -23.87 -21.20 23.26
N SER A 2 -23.95 -19.88 23.12
CA SER A 2 -24.59 -19.23 21.97
C SER A 2 -23.60 -19.20 20.82
N CYS A 3 -23.99 -19.79 19.70
CA CYS A 3 -23.30 -19.60 18.42
C CYS A 3 -23.62 -18.17 17.97
N GLU A 4 -22.66 -17.25 18.10
CA GLU A 4 -22.71 -16.00 17.35
C GLU A 4 -22.60 -16.37 15.87
N ALA A 5 -23.75 -16.34 15.18
CA ALA A 5 -23.76 -16.37 13.74
C ALA A 5 -23.07 -15.09 13.26
N THR A 6 -21.82 -15.21 12.80
CA THR A 6 -21.16 -14.17 12.01
C THR A 6 -22.00 -13.95 10.77
N LYS A 7 -22.86 -12.94 10.82
CA LYS A 7 -23.74 -12.53 9.73
C LYS A 7 -22.86 -12.24 8.53
N ALA A 8 -23.01 -13.04 7.47
CA ALA A 8 -22.30 -12.80 6.22
C ALA A 8 -22.52 -11.34 5.77
N PRO A 9 -21.47 -10.65 5.29
CA PRO A 9 -21.59 -9.27 4.87
C PRO A 9 -22.68 -9.17 3.80
N SER A 10 -23.45 -8.07 3.85
CA SER A 10 -24.42 -7.80 2.79
C SER A 10 -23.70 -7.75 1.43
N PRO A 11 -24.36 -8.07 0.31
CA PRO A 11 -23.73 -8.03 -1.01
C PRO A 11 -23.02 -6.69 -1.29
N SER A 12 -23.65 -5.58 -0.89
CA SER A 12 -23.06 -4.23 -0.97
C SER A 12 -21.79 -4.08 -0.11
N THR A 13 -21.79 -4.59 1.13
CA THR A 13 -20.61 -4.58 2.01
C THR A 13 -19.45 -5.38 1.41
N ALA A 14 -19.74 -6.57 0.85
CA ALA A 14 -18.73 -7.44 0.25
C ALA A 14 -18.10 -6.83 -1.02
N GLU A 15 -18.93 -6.18 -1.86
CA GLU A 15 -18.46 -5.46 -3.05
C GLU A 15 -17.57 -4.28 -2.67
N THR A 16 -17.93 -3.50 -1.65
CA THR A 16 -17.10 -2.40 -1.16
C THR A 16 -15.76 -2.91 -0.64
N LEU A 17 -15.74 -3.96 0.19
CA LEU A 17 -14.49 -4.55 0.69
C LEU A 17 -13.58 -5.02 -0.46
N LYS A 18 -14.14 -5.66 -1.48
CA LYS A 18 -13.40 -6.08 -2.67
C LYS A 18 -12.85 -4.89 -3.46
N SER A 19 -13.61 -3.79 -3.52
CA SER A 19 -13.15 -2.54 -4.15
C SER A 19 -11.96 -1.94 -3.38
N LEU A 20 -12.05 -1.85 -2.05
CA LEU A 20 -10.97 -1.36 -1.19
C LEU A 20 -9.70 -2.21 -1.33
N GLN A 21 -9.84 -3.53 -1.32
CA GLN A 21 -8.69 -4.43 -1.51
C GLN A 21 -8.00 -4.22 -2.86
N LYS A 22 -8.77 -3.99 -3.94
CA LYS A 22 -8.21 -3.69 -5.26
C LYS A 22 -7.44 -2.37 -5.28
N ARG A 23 -7.99 -1.34 -4.62
CA ARG A 23 -7.35 -0.02 -4.49
C ARG A 23 -5.99 -0.12 -3.80
N ILE A 24 -5.93 -0.81 -2.66
CA ILE A 24 -4.68 -1.05 -1.93
C ILE A 24 -3.70 -1.90 -2.73
N THR A 25 -4.17 -2.96 -3.37
CA THR A 25 -3.32 -3.78 -4.24
C THR A 25 -2.71 -2.95 -5.37
N ALA A 26 -3.50 -2.09 -6.01
CA ALA A 26 -3.02 -1.20 -7.05
C ALA A 26 -1.99 -0.20 -6.51
N LEU A 27 -2.18 0.30 -5.29
CA LEU A 27 -1.24 1.21 -4.62
C LEU A 27 0.10 0.52 -4.34
N CYS A 28 0.11 -0.68 -3.78
CA CYS A 28 1.32 -1.48 -3.57
C CYS A 28 2.09 -1.71 -4.88
N ILE A 29 1.37 -2.06 -5.96
CA ILE A 29 1.97 -2.25 -7.29
C ILE A 29 2.63 -0.96 -7.80
N ARG A 30 1.97 0.20 -7.62
CA ARG A 30 2.53 1.51 -8.02
C ARG A 30 3.80 1.83 -7.23
N ILE A 31 3.81 1.62 -5.90
CA ILE A 31 5.00 1.83 -5.06
C ILE A 31 6.15 0.91 -5.51
N ALA A 32 5.88 -0.38 -5.70
CA ALA A 32 6.87 -1.35 -6.13
C ALA A 32 7.44 -1.01 -7.52
N THR A 33 6.60 -0.55 -8.43
CA THR A 33 7.01 -0.10 -9.78
C THR A 33 7.89 1.15 -9.70
N ALA A 34 7.50 2.14 -8.89
CA ALA A 34 8.30 3.35 -8.68
C ALA A 34 9.67 3.01 -8.10
N ARG A 35 9.72 2.14 -7.09
CA ARG A 35 10.96 1.65 -6.50
C ARG A 35 11.83 0.92 -7.53
N ALA A 36 11.26 0.04 -8.34
CA ALA A 36 12.00 -0.69 -9.37
C ALA A 36 12.60 0.27 -10.41
N ASN A 37 11.79 1.20 -10.92
CA ASN A 37 12.24 2.22 -11.88
C ASN A 37 13.33 3.13 -11.30
N TYR A 38 13.22 3.48 -10.02
CA TYR A 38 14.24 4.27 -9.33
C TYR A 38 15.53 3.46 -9.17
N ARG A 39 15.41 2.22 -8.71
CA ARG A 39 16.53 1.28 -8.51
C ARG A 39 17.32 1.03 -9.80
N GLU A 40 16.68 1.00 -10.96
CA GLU A 40 17.36 0.87 -12.26
C GLU A 40 18.27 2.04 -12.61
N LYS A 41 17.98 3.24 -12.08
CA LYS A 41 18.79 4.45 -12.28
C LYS A 41 20.00 4.50 -11.33
N LEU A 42 20.00 3.70 -10.26
CA LEU A 42 21.07 3.69 -9.28
C LEU A 42 22.28 2.87 -9.76
N PRO A 43 23.51 3.32 -9.46
CA PRO A 43 24.70 2.52 -9.69
C PRO A 43 24.70 1.27 -8.80
N LEU A 44 25.30 0.18 -9.29
CA LEU A 44 25.47 -1.04 -8.52
C LEU A 44 26.58 -0.85 -7.47
N ASN A 45 26.27 -1.15 -6.21
CA ASN A 45 27.28 -1.20 -5.17
C ASN A 45 28.14 -2.46 -5.33
N HIS A 46 29.46 -2.32 -5.47
CA HIS A 46 30.38 -3.42 -5.74
C HIS A 46 30.66 -4.34 -4.53
N THR A 47 30.33 -3.89 -3.32
CA THR A 47 30.49 -4.68 -2.09
C THR A 47 29.25 -5.52 -1.81
N THR A 48 28.06 -4.92 -1.92
CA THR A 48 26.79 -5.59 -1.60
C THR A 48 26.11 -6.23 -2.81
N TRP A 49 26.51 -5.85 -4.03
CA TRP A 49 25.82 -6.21 -5.27
C TRP A 49 24.34 -5.80 -5.28
N THR A 50 23.99 -4.77 -4.51
CA THR A 50 22.65 -4.18 -4.45
C THR A 50 22.63 -2.81 -5.12
N ARG A 51 21.43 -2.39 -5.53
CA ARG A 51 21.14 -1.03 -6.02
C ARG A 51 20.17 -0.44 -5.02
N GLU A 52 20.68 0.23 -4.00
CA GLU A 52 19.89 0.76 -2.89
C GLU A 52 20.48 2.09 -2.40
N ASP A 53 19.61 2.93 -1.90
CA ASP A 53 19.86 4.24 -1.29
C ASP A 53 18.67 4.61 -0.39
N ALA A 54 18.65 5.83 0.15
CA ALA A 54 17.57 6.28 1.03
C ALA A 54 16.19 6.20 0.37
N VAL A 55 16.02 6.72 -0.86
CA VAL A 55 14.73 6.77 -1.54
C VAL A 55 14.18 5.37 -1.84
N SER A 56 15.02 4.49 -2.38
CA SER A 56 14.62 3.11 -2.67
C SER A 56 14.29 2.29 -1.41
N THR A 57 14.91 2.64 -0.28
CA THR A 57 14.63 2.07 1.04
C THR A 57 13.31 2.60 1.59
N ASP A 58 13.08 3.91 1.51
CA ASP A 58 11.85 4.55 1.97
C ASP A 58 10.63 4.02 1.21
N LEU A 59 10.74 3.87 -0.12
CA LEU A 59 9.67 3.28 -0.93
C LEU A 59 9.42 1.80 -0.58
N ASN A 60 10.47 1.04 -0.22
CA ASN A 60 10.30 -0.33 0.25
C ASN A 60 9.57 -0.36 1.59
N GLN A 61 9.96 0.50 2.53
CA GLN A 61 9.33 0.56 3.83
C GLN A 61 7.88 1.01 3.73
N LEU A 62 7.59 2.02 2.91
CA LEU A 62 6.23 2.48 2.64
C LEU A 62 5.33 1.36 2.09
N GLN A 63 5.86 0.50 1.20
CA GLN A 63 5.11 -0.65 0.70
C GLN A 63 4.81 -1.64 1.83
N ILE A 64 5.81 -1.97 2.66
CA ILE A 64 5.66 -2.91 3.78
C ILE A 64 4.63 -2.38 4.79
N ASP A 65 4.78 -1.13 5.22
CA ASP A 65 3.89 -0.49 6.18
C ASP A 65 2.44 -0.47 5.69
N LEU A 66 2.23 -0.22 4.39
CA LEU A 66 0.91 -0.26 3.77
C LEU A 66 0.28 -1.66 3.79
N GLU A 67 1.06 -2.69 3.45
CA GLU A 67 0.61 -4.08 3.44
C GLU A 67 0.30 -4.58 4.86
N ASP A 68 1.15 -4.27 5.82
CA ASP A 68 0.97 -4.62 7.24
C ASP A 68 -0.26 -3.92 7.83
N GLU A 69 -0.42 -2.63 7.57
CA GLU A 69 -1.56 -1.89 8.11
C GLU A 69 -2.89 -2.33 7.48
N TRP A 70 -2.90 -2.71 6.19
CA TRP A 70 -4.08 -3.32 5.57
C TRP A 70 -4.48 -4.62 6.26
N ILE A 71 -3.52 -5.44 6.70
CA ILE A 71 -3.77 -6.66 7.48
C ILE A 71 -4.35 -6.30 8.86
N ASN A 72 -3.77 -5.31 9.53
CA ASN A 72 -4.22 -4.86 10.86
C ASN A 72 -5.68 -4.40 10.85
N ILE A 73 -6.09 -3.66 9.83
CA ILE A 73 -7.45 -3.13 9.75
C ILE A 73 -8.49 -4.12 9.20
N GLN A 74 -8.13 -5.38 8.90
CA GLN A 74 -9.10 -6.37 8.38
C GLN A 74 -10.28 -6.60 9.33
N GLY A 75 -10.05 -6.55 10.64
CA GLY A 75 -11.10 -6.71 11.67
C GLY A 75 -11.97 -5.48 11.92
N GLU A 76 -11.58 -4.32 11.37
CA GLU A 76 -12.23 -3.04 11.67
C GLU A 76 -13.57 -2.81 10.94
N SER A 77 -14.28 -1.75 11.29
CA SER A 77 -15.48 -1.32 10.57
C SER A 77 -15.20 -1.01 9.08
N LEU A 78 -16.23 -1.12 8.23
CA LEU A 78 -16.10 -0.79 6.81
C LEU A 78 -15.79 0.71 6.63
N GLU A 79 -16.41 1.57 7.43
CA GLU A 79 -16.22 3.01 7.43
C GLU A 79 -14.77 3.38 7.72
N LEU A 80 -14.15 2.74 8.72
CA LEU A 80 -12.74 2.95 9.03
C LEU A 80 -11.85 2.53 7.86
N LYS A 81 -12.10 1.37 7.24
CA LYS A 81 -11.37 0.92 6.07
C LYS A 81 -11.48 1.93 4.92
N MET A 82 -12.68 2.46 4.65
CA MET A 82 -12.88 3.45 3.59
C MET A 82 -12.07 4.71 3.83
N VAL A 83 -12.18 5.30 5.03
CA VAL A 83 -11.43 6.51 5.42
C VAL A 83 -9.93 6.27 5.33
N TRP A 84 -9.45 5.13 5.80
CA TRP A 84 -8.04 4.78 5.75
C TRP A 84 -7.53 4.63 4.31
N VAL A 85 -8.26 3.91 3.44
CA VAL A 85 -7.88 3.77 2.02
C VAL A 85 -7.83 5.13 1.33
N ASP A 86 -8.82 6.00 1.56
CA ASP A 86 -8.84 7.35 0.99
C ASP A 86 -7.65 8.19 1.49
N PHE A 87 -7.29 8.06 2.77
CA PHE A 87 -6.15 8.74 3.37
C PHE A 87 -4.80 8.28 2.77
N VAL A 88 -4.55 6.97 2.70
CA VAL A 88 -3.27 6.47 2.17
C VAL A 88 -3.10 6.77 0.67
N GLU A 89 -4.19 6.78 -0.10
CA GLU A 89 -4.14 7.22 -1.50
C GLU A 89 -3.78 8.70 -1.62
N ALA A 90 -4.31 9.56 -0.74
CA ALA A 90 -3.96 10.98 -0.71
C ALA A 90 -2.48 11.20 -0.33
N VAL A 91 -2.00 10.52 0.72
CA VAL A 91 -0.59 10.58 1.13
C VAL A 91 0.33 10.11 0.02
N TYR A 92 0.00 8.99 -0.64
CA TYR A 92 0.80 8.52 -1.77
C TYR A 92 0.75 9.46 -2.97
N ALA A 93 -0.40 10.08 -3.27
CA ALA A 93 -0.50 11.07 -4.33
C ALA A 93 0.47 12.24 -4.06
N ASP A 94 0.48 12.77 -2.84
CA ASP A 94 1.39 13.84 -2.42
C ASP A 94 2.86 13.39 -2.53
N LEU A 95 3.21 12.22 -2.02
CA LEU A 95 4.56 11.66 -2.12
C LEU A 95 5.00 11.40 -3.57
N SER A 96 4.09 10.91 -4.42
CA SER A 96 4.41 10.59 -5.82
C SER A 96 4.83 11.84 -6.60
N THR A 97 4.28 13.01 -6.29
CA THR A 97 4.74 14.27 -6.90
C THR A 97 6.19 14.60 -6.56
N PHE A 98 6.66 14.21 -5.38
CA PHE A 98 8.05 14.40 -4.95
C PHE A 98 9.00 13.44 -5.69
N TYR A 99 8.61 12.18 -5.87
CA TYR A 99 9.45 11.16 -6.52
C TYR A 99 9.41 11.19 -8.06
N GLU A 100 8.30 11.62 -8.66
CA GLU A 100 8.14 11.75 -10.12
C GLU A 100 8.52 13.15 -10.64
N GLY A 101 8.53 14.17 -9.77
CA GLY A 101 8.82 15.58 -10.12
C GLY A 101 10.28 16.03 -9.96
N GLY A 102 11.18 15.15 -9.55
CA GLY A 102 12.62 15.46 -9.43
C GLY A 102 13.31 15.52 -10.79
N CYS A 103 13.42 16.73 -11.34
CA CYS A 103 14.34 17.08 -12.44
C CYS A 103 15.81 16.96 -12.02
#